data_AF-A0A7W6RGD2-F1
#
_entry.id   AF-A0A7W6RGD2-F1
#
_cell.length_a   1.000
_cell.length_b   1.000
_cell.length_c   1.000
_cell.angle_alpha   90.00
_cell.angle_beta   90.00
_cell.angle_gamma   90.00
#
_symmetry.space_group_name_H-M   'P 1'
#
loop_
_entity.id
_entity.type
_entity.pdbx_description
1 polymer ?
#
loop_
_entity_poly.entity_id
_entity_poly.type
_entity_poly.pdbx_seq_one_letter_code
_entity_poly.pdbx_strand_id
1 'polypeptide(L)'
;MLAQAAMRLAAAGGAGQALVIPWENPAMTYWNAPAPYKVLTKSWETYPSWQAFDKNPNTYVMSRQGVPGNPNWWITLDCGAPKRVTELTFTVVDGAYRPKNVTLFTSVDDVTWTLQVVGRIEPEPAEGSSRTTMFGGDGTTARLWRFNCGKVYADHRRTMIAEIILRGFE
;
A
#
# COMPACT_ATOMS: atom_id res chain seq x y z
N MET A 1 34.33 24.32 -15.05
CA MET A 1 32.90 24.56 -15.32
C MET A 1 32.17 24.54 -13.98
N LEU A 2 31.63 25.70 -13.58
CA LEU A 2 30.59 25.90 -12.55
C LEU A 2 29.31 25.10 -12.92
N ALA A 3 28.32 24.74 -12.09
CA ALA A 3 27.88 25.00 -10.71
C ALA A 3 26.93 23.82 -10.31
N GLN A 4 26.94 23.26 -9.10
CA GLN A 4 26.27 23.69 -7.85
C GLN A 4 24.71 23.68 -7.87
N ALA A 5 24.11 22.77 -7.10
CA ALA A 5 22.80 22.91 -6.44
C ALA A 5 22.79 22.01 -5.19
N ALA A 6 23.36 22.46 -4.06
CA ALA A 6 22.72 23.25 -3.00
C ALA A 6 22.22 22.37 -1.83
N MET A 7 23.18 21.89 -1.03
CA MET A 7 22.99 21.52 0.36
C MET A 7 22.96 22.83 1.17
N ARG A 8 21.78 23.24 1.68
CA ARG A 8 21.67 24.36 2.63
C ARG A 8 21.26 23.81 3.99
N LEU A 9 22.27 23.63 4.84
CA LEU A 9 22.11 23.55 6.29
C LEU A 9 21.83 24.97 6.80
N ALA A 10 20.60 25.25 7.22
CA ALA A 10 20.27 26.49 7.93
C ALA A 10 20.41 26.23 9.44
N ALA A 11 21.44 26.83 10.04
CA ALA A 11 21.49 27.03 11.48
C ALA A 11 20.86 28.39 11.80
N ALA A 12 19.69 28.39 12.44
CA ALA A 12 19.15 29.55 13.14
C ALA A 12 18.45 29.02 14.41
N GLY A 13 18.84 29.57 15.56
CA GLY A 13 18.39 29.13 16.88
C GLY A 13 16.86 29.19 17.03
N GLY A 14 16.31 28.07 17.48
CA GLY A 14 14.90 27.84 17.79
C GLY A 14 14.75 26.33 17.98
N ALA A 15 14.04 25.89 19.03
CA ALA A 15 13.90 24.49 19.45
C ALA A 15 13.92 23.51 18.25
N GLY A 16 14.85 22.55 18.28
CA GLY A 16 15.20 21.69 17.15
C GLY A 16 13.98 21.19 16.39
N GLN A 17 13.74 21.76 15.21
CA GLN A 17 12.79 21.20 14.27
C GLN A 17 13.37 19.85 13.83
N ALA A 18 12.69 18.78 14.20
CA ALA A 18 12.99 17.45 13.69
C ALA A 18 13.03 17.54 12.15
N LEU A 19 14.12 17.07 11.55
CA LEU A 19 14.24 16.98 10.10
C LEU A 19 13.13 16.06 9.59
N VAL A 20 12.14 16.63 8.91
CA VAL A 20 11.06 15.88 8.28
C VAL A 20 11.58 15.36 6.95
N ILE A 21 11.85 14.05 6.86
CA ILE A 21 12.43 13.43 5.66
C ILE A 21 11.29 12.83 4.83
N PRO A 22 11.05 13.28 3.58
CA PRO A 22 10.07 12.66 2.70
C PRO A 22 10.39 11.19 2.46
N TRP A 23 9.36 10.36 2.48
CA TRP A 23 9.44 8.92 2.34
C TRP A 23 8.36 8.41 1.39
N GLU A 24 8.73 7.44 0.57
CA GLU A 24 7.81 6.61 -0.23
C GLU A 24 8.26 5.17 -0.07
N ASN A 25 7.33 4.22 -0.01
CA ASN A 25 7.73 2.81 0.03
C ASN A 25 8.62 2.46 -1.19
N PRO A 26 9.69 1.70 -1.00
CA PRO A 26 10.55 1.31 -2.11
C PRO A 26 9.81 0.35 -3.05
N ALA A 27 10.28 0.28 -4.30
CA ALA A 27 9.82 -0.74 -5.23
C ALA A 27 10.29 -2.12 -4.73
N MET A 28 9.37 -3.08 -4.70
CA MET A 28 9.66 -4.47 -4.34
C MET A 28 9.99 -5.29 -5.60
N THR A 29 10.67 -6.42 -5.44
CA THR A 29 11.05 -7.29 -6.57
C THR A 29 10.74 -8.76 -6.29
N TYR A 30 10.85 -9.58 -7.33
CA TYR A 30 10.71 -11.05 -7.28
C TYR A 30 11.48 -11.70 -6.13
N TRP A 31 12.66 -11.17 -5.81
CA TRP A 31 13.60 -11.80 -4.90
C TRP A 31 13.55 -11.31 -3.46
N ASN A 32 12.94 -10.14 -3.18
CA ASN A 32 12.51 -9.67 -1.85
C ASN A 32 12.13 -8.18 -1.89
N ALA A 33 11.46 -7.75 -0.82
CA ALA A 33 11.43 -6.35 -0.39
C ALA A 33 12.83 -5.95 0.14
N PRO A 34 13.36 -4.75 -0.19
CA PRO A 34 14.64 -4.31 0.37
C PRO A 34 14.52 -4.25 1.89
N ALA A 35 15.57 -4.61 2.63
CA ALA A 35 15.54 -4.50 4.08
C ALA A 35 15.29 -3.03 4.50
N PRO A 36 14.48 -2.76 5.55
CA PRO A 36 13.88 -3.72 6.48
C PRO A 36 12.43 -4.13 6.10
N TYR A 37 11.98 -3.83 4.88
CA TYR A 37 10.60 -4.00 4.47
C TYR A 37 10.24 -5.48 4.28
N LYS A 38 8.99 -5.84 4.61
CA LYS A 38 8.44 -7.16 4.33
C LYS A 38 7.01 -7.03 3.82
N VAL A 39 6.65 -7.88 2.87
CA VAL A 39 5.27 -7.95 2.37
C VAL A 39 4.66 -9.28 2.80
N LEU A 40 3.60 -9.20 3.60
CA LEU A 40 2.86 -10.34 4.11
C LEU A 40 1.51 -10.41 3.39
N THR A 41 1.06 -11.61 3.05
CA THR A 41 -0.24 -11.77 2.37
C THR A 41 -0.83 -13.14 2.65
N LYS A 42 -2.10 -13.29 2.27
CA LYS A 42 -2.77 -14.58 2.08
C LYS A 42 -3.00 -14.84 0.57
N SER A 43 -1.95 -14.81 -0.26
CA SER A 43 -2.01 -15.06 -1.73
C SER A 43 -1.39 -16.41 -2.14
N TRP A 44 -1.48 -16.75 -3.44
CA TRP A 44 -0.76 -17.88 -4.06
C TRP A 44 0.64 -17.49 -4.49
N GLU A 45 1.54 -18.46 -4.61
CA GLU A 45 2.90 -18.26 -5.13
C GLU A 45 2.94 -17.71 -6.57
N THR A 46 1.93 -18.01 -7.40
CA THR A 46 1.87 -17.55 -8.82
C THR A 46 1.56 -16.05 -8.96
N TYR A 47 0.94 -15.44 -7.95
CA TYR A 47 0.65 -14.01 -7.89
C TYR A 47 1.24 -13.44 -6.60
N PRO A 48 2.57 -13.26 -6.56
CA PRO A 48 3.27 -12.95 -5.33
C PRO A 48 2.93 -11.55 -4.82
N SER A 49 2.95 -11.38 -3.51
CA SER A 49 2.51 -10.14 -2.86
C SER A 49 3.35 -8.91 -3.18
N TRP A 50 4.62 -9.08 -3.47
CA TRP A 50 5.50 -7.97 -3.81
C TRP A 50 5.04 -7.23 -5.08
N GLN A 51 4.23 -7.85 -5.95
CA GLN A 51 3.66 -7.20 -7.13
C GLN A 51 2.76 -6.01 -6.78
N ALA A 52 2.12 -6.01 -5.60
CA ALA A 52 1.37 -4.85 -5.16
C ALA A 52 2.27 -3.64 -4.87
N PHE A 53 3.59 -3.81 -4.75
CA PHE A 53 4.53 -2.78 -4.32
C PHE A 53 5.74 -2.68 -5.26
N ASP A 54 5.69 -3.29 -6.44
CA ASP A 54 6.80 -3.29 -7.42
C ASP A 54 6.84 -2.04 -8.31
N LYS A 55 5.85 -1.14 -8.15
CA LYS A 55 5.64 0.08 -8.94
C LYS A 55 5.40 -0.19 -10.43
N ASN A 56 4.87 -1.37 -10.76
CA ASN A 56 4.48 -1.74 -12.10
C ASN A 56 2.95 -1.96 -12.15
N PRO A 57 2.17 -1.03 -12.73
CA PRO A 57 0.72 -1.16 -12.77
C PRO A 57 0.21 -2.30 -13.69
N ASN A 58 1.11 -2.99 -14.41
CA ASN A 58 0.78 -4.11 -15.29
C ASN A 58 0.94 -5.49 -14.64
N THR A 59 1.55 -5.56 -13.46
CA THR A 59 1.57 -6.76 -12.61
C THR A 59 0.48 -6.63 -11.56
N TYR A 60 0.08 -7.75 -10.97
CA TYR A 60 -0.93 -7.74 -9.91
C TYR A 60 -0.79 -8.93 -8.98
N VAL A 61 -0.97 -8.67 -7.68
CA VAL A 61 -1.24 -9.72 -6.71
C VAL A 61 -2.70 -10.15 -6.84
N MET A 62 -2.97 -11.45 -6.64
CA MET A 62 -4.32 -11.99 -6.69
C MET A 62 -4.64 -12.85 -5.47
N SER A 63 -5.86 -12.69 -4.94
CA SER A 63 -6.37 -13.55 -3.87
C SER A 63 -6.69 -14.98 -4.36
N ARG A 64 -6.74 -15.94 -3.42
CA ARG A 64 -6.89 -17.37 -3.72
C ARG A 64 -8.24 -17.75 -4.32
N GLN A 65 -8.22 -18.52 -5.43
CA GLN A 65 -9.43 -19.15 -6.00
C GLN A 65 -10.12 -20.10 -5.01
N GLY A 66 -11.44 -20.15 -5.07
CA GLY A 66 -12.23 -21.21 -4.41
C GLY A 66 -12.61 -20.92 -2.97
N VAL A 67 -12.33 -19.71 -2.45
CA VAL A 67 -12.91 -19.21 -1.19
C VAL A 67 -14.04 -18.26 -1.56
N PRO A 68 -15.32 -18.69 -1.54
CA PRO A 68 -16.44 -17.85 -1.90
C PRO A 68 -16.43 -16.56 -1.09
N GLY A 69 -16.34 -15.42 -1.78
CA GLY A 69 -16.44 -14.10 -1.18
C GLY A 69 -15.31 -13.66 -0.26
N ASN A 70 -14.14 -14.34 -0.25
CA ASN A 70 -13.00 -14.17 0.68
C ASN A 70 -12.98 -12.81 1.40
N PRO A 71 -13.79 -12.63 2.46
CA PRO A 71 -14.04 -11.31 3.03
C PRO A 71 -12.86 -10.82 3.87
N ASN A 72 -11.85 -11.68 4.00
CA ASN A 72 -10.70 -11.53 4.88
C ASN A 72 -9.39 -11.68 4.10
N TRP A 73 -9.38 -11.45 2.78
CA TRP A 73 -8.11 -11.34 2.08
C TRP A 73 -7.44 -10.03 2.43
N TRP A 74 -6.15 -10.11 2.72
CA TRP A 74 -5.36 -8.97 3.12
C TRP A 74 -3.95 -9.03 2.54
N ILE A 75 -3.36 -7.85 2.45
CA ILE A 75 -1.95 -7.64 2.17
C ILE A 75 -1.40 -6.62 3.17
N THR A 76 -0.21 -6.87 3.72
CA THR A 76 0.42 -6.03 4.73
C THR A 76 1.82 -5.64 4.27
N LEU A 77 2.15 -4.35 4.39
CA LEU A 77 3.51 -3.85 4.35
C LEU A 77 4.03 -3.67 5.77
N ASP A 78 5.10 -4.37 6.13
CA ASP A 78 5.92 -4.07 7.30
C ASP A 78 7.05 -3.13 6.87
N CYS A 79 7.09 -1.93 7.43
CA CYS A 79 8.13 -0.94 7.16
C CYS A 79 9.41 -1.14 7.97
N GLY A 80 9.46 -2.14 8.86
CA GLY A 80 10.56 -2.42 9.78
C GLY A 80 10.68 -1.44 10.95
N ALA A 81 10.24 -0.20 10.76
CA ALA A 81 10.11 0.84 11.77
C ALA A 81 8.84 1.66 11.50
N PRO A 82 8.31 2.39 12.50
CA PRO A 82 7.17 3.28 12.28
C PRO A 82 7.46 4.33 11.19
N LYS A 83 6.50 4.54 10.29
CA LYS A 83 6.51 5.56 9.25
C LYS A 83 5.25 6.39 9.34
N ARG A 84 5.37 7.71 9.20
CA ARG A 84 4.23 8.61 9.16
C ARG A 84 3.71 8.69 7.73
N VAL A 85 2.48 8.26 7.47
CA VAL A 85 1.92 8.23 6.11
C VAL A 85 0.89 9.33 5.94
N THR A 86 1.06 10.14 4.89
CA THR A 86 0.20 11.28 4.56
C THR A 86 -0.56 11.08 3.25
N GLU A 87 -0.11 10.16 2.41
CA GLU A 87 -0.80 9.80 1.18
C GLU A 87 -0.69 8.29 0.97
N LEU A 88 -1.80 7.70 0.55
CA LEU A 88 -1.88 6.30 0.20
C LEU A 88 -2.71 6.18 -1.06
N THR A 89 -2.13 5.56 -2.07
CA THR A 89 -2.81 5.24 -3.33
C THR A 89 -2.92 3.74 -3.49
N PHE A 90 -4.00 3.35 -4.14
CA PHE A 90 -4.36 1.96 -4.31
C PHE A 90 -4.93 1.78 -5.72
N THR A 91 -4.24 1.01 -6.55
CA THR A 91 -4.60 0.75 -7.93
C THR A 91 -5.13 -0.66 -8.07
N VAL A 92 -6.35 -0.78 -8.58
CA VAL A 92 -6.93 -2.06 -8.98
C VAL A 92 -7.00 -2.15 -10.49
N VAL A 93 -7.02 -3.38 -10.99
CA VAL A 93 -7.15 -3.71 -12.40
C VAL A 93 -8.35 -4.60 -12.60
N ASP A 94 -8.96 -4.46 -13.77
CA ASP A 94 -10.10 -5.25 -14.23
C ASP A 94 -11.32 -5.14 -13.30
N GLY A 95 -12.39 -4.49 -13.79
CA GLY A 95 -13.66 -4.35 -13.08
C GLY A 95 -14.16 -5.64 -12.43
N ALA A 96 -13.97 -6.79 -13.08
CA ALA A 96 -14.43 -8.09 -12.61
C ALA A 96 -13.73 -8.60 -11.34
N TYR A 97 -12.51 -8.13 -11.05
CA TYR A 97 -11.69 -8.58 -9.91
C TYR A 97 -11.49 -7.51 -8.84
N ARG A 98 -12.19 -6.38 -8.93
CA ARG A 98 -12.02 -5.29 -7.95
C ARG A 98 -12.67 -5.63 -6.59
N PRO A 99 -12.07 -5.22 -5.46
CA PRO A 99 -12.74 -5.26 -4.17
C PRO A 99 -13.81 -4.16 -4.07
N LYS A 100 -14.94 -4.46 -3.40
CA LYS A 100 -16.02 -3.47 -3.12
C LYS A 100 -15.58 -2.39 -2.15
N ASN A 101 -14.91 -2.83 -1.10
CA ASN A 101 -14.44 -1.99 -0.02
C ASN A 101 -12.99 -2.34 0.26
N VAL A 102 -12.20 -1.33 0.55
CA VAL A 102 -10.84 -1.47 1.08
C VAL A 102 -10.87 -0.89 2.48
N THR A 103 -10.39 -1.67 3.45
CA THR A 103 -10.23 -1.22 4.83
C THR A 103 -8.76 -1.23 5.17
N LEU A 104 -8.27 -0.12 5.73
CA LEU A 104 -6.88 0.05 6.13
C LEU A 104 -6.78 -0.11 7.64
N PHE A 105 -5.92 -1.02 8.07
CA PHE A 105 -5.54 -1.17 9.46
C PHE A 105 -4.06 -0.86 9.64
N THR A 106 -3.71 -0.31 10.79
CA THR A 106 -2.31 -0.09 11.18
C THR A 106 -1.97 -0.80 12.47
N SER A 107 -0.68 -1.11 12.63
CA SER A 107 -0.15 -1.70 13.84
C SER A 107 1.32 -1.32 14.04
N VAL A 108 1.79 -1.40 15.29
CA VAL A 108 3.21 -1.29 15.64
C VAL A 108 3.83 -2.66 15.99
N ASP A 109 3.01 -3.67 16.27
CA ASP A 109 3.41 -4.94 16.90
C ASP A 109 2.87 -6.22 16.22
N ASP A 110 2.02 -6.10 15.19
CA ASP A 110 1.31 -7.21 14.50
C ASP A 110 0.28 -7.95 15.39
N VAL A 111 0.07 -7.47 16.62
CA VAL A 111 -0.90 -8.04 17.58
C VAL A 111 -2.13 -7.15 17.67
N THR A 112 -1.92 -5.86 17.85
CA THR A 112 -2.97 -4.86 18.03
C THR A 112 -3.16 -4.09 16.74
N TRP A 113 -4.37 -4.13 16.19
CA TRP A 113 -4.71 -3.52 14.91
C TRP A 113 -5.75 -2.42 15.08
N THR A 114 -5.44 -1.23 14.58
CA THR A 114 -6.33 -0.07 14.61
C THR A 114 -6.87 0.19 13.21
N LEU A 115 -8.20 0.26 13.07
CA LEU A 115 -8.84 0.68 11.83
C LEU A 115 -8.57 2.16 11.58
N GLN A 116 -8.04 2.50 10.40
CA GLN A 116 -7.76 3.87 9.99
C GLN A 116 -8.80 4.39 8.99
N VAL A 117 -8.98 3.65 7.88
CA VAL A 117 -9.81 4.10 6.76
C VAL A 117 -10.73 2.99 6.30
N VAL A 118 -11.96 3.36 5.96
CA VAL A 118 -12.89 2.53 5.18
C VAL A 118 -13.15 3.27 3.87
N GLY A 119 -12.67 2.70 2.77
CA GLY A 119 -12.76 3.28 1.45
C GLY A 119 -13.52 2.39 0.46
N ARG A 120 -14.02 3.01 -0.61
CA ARG A 120 -14.63 2.34 -1.75
C ARG A 120 -13.88 2.70 -3.02
N ILE A 121 -13.85 1.77 -3.96
CA ILE A 121 -13.29 2.00 -5.29
C ILE A 121 -14.44 2.31 -6.23
N GLU A 122 -14.65 3.60 -6.50
CA GLU A 122 -15.72 4.08 -7.35
C GLU A 122 -15.24 5.22 -8.30
N PRO A 123 -15.84 5.34 -9.51
CA PRO A 123 -16.69 4.32 -10.12
C PRO A 123 -15.89 3.05 -10.45
N GLU A 124 -16.60 1.97 -10.76
CA GLU A 124 -16.05 0.74 -11.30
C GLU A 124 -15.10 1.00 -12.49
N PRO A 125 -13.84 0.51 -12.47
CA PRO A 125 -13.05 0.41 -13.70
C PRO A 125 -13.77 -0.50 -14.69
N ALA A 126 -13.78 -0.11 -15.97
CA ALA A 126 -14.19 -1.00 -17.05
C ALA A 126 -13.33 -2.28 -17.05
N GLU A 127 -13.86 -3.37 -17.61
CA GLU A 127 -13.09 -4.60 -17.85
C GLU A 127 -11.81 -4.29 -18.64
N GLY A 128 -10.68 -4.85 -18.20
CA GLY A 128 -9.36 -4.56 -18.79
C GLY A 128 -8.77 -3.17 -18.50
N SER A 129 -9.41 -2.35 -17.66
CA SER A 129 -8.88 -1.03 -17.25
C SER A 129 -8.37 -1.03 -15.81
N SER A 130 -7.58 -0.01 -15.44
CA SER A 130 -7.11 0.21 -14.07
C SER A 130 -7.78 1.43 -13.44
N ARG A 131 -7.88 1.42 -12.10
CA ARG A 131 -8.39 2.55 -11.31
C ARG A 131 -7.54 2.73 -10.07
N THR A 132 -6.94 3.91 -9.94
CA THR A 132 -6.25 4.36 -8.73
C THR A 132 -7.22 5.15 -7.85
N THR A 133 -7.29 4.78 -6.57
CA THR A 133 -8.02 5.51 -5.54
C THR A 133 -7.04 5.98 -4.48
N MET A 134 -7.16 7.23 -4.07
CA MET A 134 -6.43 7.76 -2.93
C MET A 134 -7.27 7.55 -1.67
N PHE A 135 -6.73 6.81 -0.71
CA PHE A 135 -7.27 6.77 0.65
C PHE A 135 -6.37 7.69 1.45
N GLY A 136 -6.80 8.92 1.76
CA GLY A 136 -5.94 9.95 2.36
C GLY A 136 -5.17 9.44 3.59
N GLY A 137 -3.99 10.03 3.85
CA GLY A 137 -3.25 9.82 5.09
C GLY A 137 -3.53 10.96 6.05
N ASP A 138 -4.17 10.63 7.18
CA ASP A 138 -4.37 11.53 8.32
C ASP A 138 -3.05 11.88 9.04
N GLY A 139 -1.91 11.43 8.51
CA GLY A 139 -0.61 11.56 9.14
C GLY A 139 -0.40 10.54 10.25
N THR A 140 -1.12 9.41 10.22
CA THR A 140 -0.90 8.28 11.13
C THR A 140 0.52 7.72 11.00
N THR A 141 1.13 7.45 12.15
CA THR A 141 2.43 6.79 12.25
C THR A 141 2.25 5.33 12.64
N ALA A 142 2.73 4.42 11.80
CA ALA A 142 2.67 2.99 12.08
C ALA A 142 3.79 2.23 11.37
N ARG A 143 4.13 1.04 11.90
CA ARG A 143 5.11 0.15 11.28
C ARG A 143 4.45 -0.74 10.23
N LEU A 144 3.27 -1.24 10.53
CA LEU A 144 2.54 -2.22 9.72
C LEU A 144 1.31 -1.55 9.13
N TRP A 145 1.11 -1.75 7.82
CA TRP A 145 0.01 -1.19 7.05
C TRP A 145 -0.72 -2.31 6.32
N ARG A 146 -1.92 -2.68 6.79
CA ARG A 146 -2.70 -3.82 6.29
C ARG A 146 -3.93 -3.35 5.53
N PHE A 147 -4.03 -3.81 4.29
CA PHE A 147 -5.14 -3.57 3.39
C PHE A 147 -6.01 -4.82 3.37
N ASN A 148 -7.19 -4.71 3.94
CA ASN A 148 -8.23 -5.73 3.90
C ASN A 148 -9.18 -5.42 2.75
N CYS A 149 -9.24 -6.31 1.79
CA CYS A 149 -10.10 -6.18 0.61
C CYS A 149 -11.36 -7.01 0.81
N GLY A 150 -12.49 -6.33 0.98
CA GLY A 150 -13.80 -6.97 1.13
C GLY A 150 -14.32 -7.55 -0.19
N LYS A 151 -15.46 -8.27 -0.09
CA LYS A 151 -16.19 -8.96 -1.17
C LYS A 151 -16.01 -8.30 -2.55
N VAL A 152 -15.82 -9.10 -3.59
CA VAL A 152 -15.68 -8.66 -4.99
C VAL A 152 -17.08 -8.43 -5.60
N TYR A 153 -17.20 -7.54 -6.59
CA TYR A 153 -18.43 -7.41 -7.42
C TYR A 153 -18.42 -8.51 -8.50
N ALA A 154 -19.61 -9.01 -8.87
CA ALA A 154 -19.80 -10.16 -9.76
C ALA A 154 -19.32 -11.52 -9.19
N ASP A 155 -19.61 -12.59 -9.92
CA ASP A 155 -19.50 -14.00 -9.51
C ASP A 155 -18.05 -14.48 -9.33
N HIS A 156 -17.11 -13.54 -9.44
CA HIS A 156 -15.68 -13.74 -9.33
C HIS A 156 -15.27 -13.89 -7.86
N ARG A 157 -14.57 -14.99 -7.59
CA ARG A 157 -14.12 -15.37 -6.24
C ARG A 157 -12.72 -14.83 -5.89
N ARG A 158 -12.20 -13.88 -6.67
CA ARG A 158 -10.80 -13.41 -6.58
C ARG A 158 -10.71 -11.89 -6.65
N THR A 159 -9.72 -11.34 -5.96
CA THR A 159 -9.42 -9.90 -5.92
C THR A 159 -8.07 -9.67 -6.55
N MET A 160 -7.94 -8.66 -7.42
CA MET A 160 -6.67 -8.21 -7.98
C MET A 160 -6.31 -6.83 -7.46
N ILE A 161 -5.04 -6.64 -7.08
CA ILE A 161 -4.45 -5.33 -6.76
C ILE A 161 -3.20 -5.21 -7.62
N ALA A 162 -3.10 -4.14 -8.40
CA ALA A 162 -1.94 -3.88 -9.22
C ALA A 162 -0.88 -3.11 -8.46
N GLU A 163 -1.27 -2.09 -7.69
CA GLU A 163 -0.29 -1.21 -7.04
C GLU A 163 -0.81 -0.61 -5.75
N ILE A 164 0.08 -0.45 -4.80
CA ILE A 164 -0.10 0.23 -3.53
C ILE A 164 1.13 1.13 -3.33
N ILE A 165 0.88 2.43 -3.16
CA ILE A 165 1.93 3.40 -2.85
C ILE A 165 1.58 4.10 -1.54
N LEU A 166 2.52 4.12 -0.60
CA LEU A 166 2.45 4.88 0.63
C LEU A 166 3.53 5.97 0.55
N ARG A 167 3.12 7.22 0.81
CA ARG A 167 4.00 8.37 0.91
C ARG A 167 3.80 9.08 2.23
N GLY A 168 4.87 9.67 2.74
CA GLY A 168 4.83 10.49 3.94
C GLY A 168 6.22 10.83 4.41
N PHE A 169 6.50 10.60 5.68
CA PHE A 169 7.71 11.04 6.35
C PHE A 169 8.29 9.99 7.29
N GLU A 170 9.63 9.99 7.41
CA GLU A 170 10.36 9.20 8.41
C GLU A 170 10.38 9.87 9.80
#